data_AF-A0A212J846-F1
#
_entry.id   AF-A0A212J846-F1
#
_cell.length_a   1.000
_cell.length_b   1.000
_cell.length_c   1.000
_cell.angle_alpha   90.00
_cell.angle_beta   90.00
_cell.angle_gamma   90.00
#
_symmetry.space_group_name_H-M   'P 1'
#
loop_
_entity.id
_entity.type
_entity.pdbx_description
1 polymer ?
#
loop_
_entity_poly.entity_id
_entity_poly.type
_entity_poly.pdbx_seq_one_letter_code
_entity_poly.pdbx_strand_id
1 'polypeptide(L)'
;MDTFKKNPRGSDRPGRNFSEKRSPEIDFSDNNFDAGADAGKPRAYKPEIVAELIGLDRDIMKLLVRRAKLVSKLRAGKEHAATPAAAGAEKEVRTAWEKNAVSFSRDDKFARQLFSLLQEVRVDSQADASARGAFNLAPSRRPVAVALPGPRSVTATRMFAVLAAWFGSPLTIENVLLNDPLMDAVKALNNAGAGFSWTVGARIGEGTLRHAPSGARVSLARDKALYIGEDLLTMYLMAFLTASHTGKARFTGGSGLKMADLTPLRRFLPDLGARLAHSVPKSNGLPGSVESSGLLPERITVPADLPREGVMALFCAAAAWRKKVSIDCAALPLPLFTAALAESLPVLRACSVTDGMSGTVVTLDATNAALPDADVCPLDPVLTAYLLALPVFAGGTVALAGKWEGGLPLAAPAEHLLRRGGLAVQAGSDGIRTAVESAMEGAGEEGNAPFDLSQTEEPLVPLGLALAARQAWRLKKEMPLPLLPESLDPAVAEGFYTHAGFGVRDGMLVPQPVAAGQGQRSAQASPSDERSGQASPQGERSGQASLQGERSAQASLQGERSAWTSPSPEWAFAYALCAYDSPNMRLANPTVVASLMPSFWALYNALPDPSEVKKAPEKEEKQRRRIRTQEF
;
A
#
# COMPACT_ATOMS: atom_id res chain seq x y z
N MET A 1 -70.96 -34.05 15.09
CA MET A 1 -71.23 -33.36 16.37
C MET A 1 -70.24 -32.20 16.47
N ASP A 2 -70.40 -31.07 15.78
CA ASP A 2 -71.55 -30.15 15.65
C ASP A 2 -71.79 -29.26 16.88
N THR A 3 -71.40 -27.99 16.77
CA THR A 3 -72.26 -26.76 16.75
C THR A 3 -71.37 -25.52 16.99
N PHE A 4 -71.30 -24.53 16.09
CA PHE A 4 -72.23 -23.37 15.92
C PHE A 4 -72.40 -22.51 17.20
N LYS A 5 -72.32 -21.16 17.22
CA LYS A 5 -72.30 -20.11 16.15
C LYS A 5 -72.07 -18.71 16.78
N LYS A 6 -71.39 -17.76 16.10
CA LYS A 6 -71.90 -16.38 15.80
C LYS A 6 -70.91 -15.44 15.07
N ASN A 7 -71.46 -14.69 14.11
CA ASN A 7 -70.79 -13.73 13.22
C ASN A 7 -70.65 -12.31 13.82
N PRO A 8 -69.84 -11.45 13.19
CA PRO A 8 -70.10 -10.02 13.09
C PRO A 8 -70.47 -9.53 11.66
N ARG A 9 -71.62 -8.85 11.59
CA ARG A 9 -71.94 -7.64 10.78
C ARG A 9 -71.72 -7.61 9.25
N GLY A 10 -72.81 -7.35 8.50
CA GLY A 10 -72.80 -6.80 7.14
C GLY A 10 -74.17 -6.25 6.72
N SER A 11 -74.21 -5.00 6.24
CA SER A 11 -75.31 -4.21 5.62
C SER A 11 -75.10 -2.71 5.98
N ASP A 12 -75.27 -1.68 5.14
CA ASP A 12 -75.44 -1.61 3.69
C ASP A 12 -75.02 -0.20 3.16
N ARG A 13 -74.96 -0.07 1.83
CA ARG A 13 -74.65 1.05 0.90
C ARG A 13 -75.40 2.41 1.12
N PRO A 14 -75.25 3.46 0.25
CA PRO A 14 -74.11 3.97 -0.57
C PRO A 14 -73.91 5.53 -0.53
N GLY A 15 -72.85 6.07 -1.18
CA GLY A 15 -72.78 7.51 -1.52
C GLY A 15 -71.51 7.99 -2.25
N ARG A 16 -71.66 8.42 -3.53
CA ARG A 16 -70.66 9.14 -4.37
C ARG A 16 -70.23 10.49 -3.74
N ASN A 17 -69.10 11.15 -4.01
CA ASN A 17 -67.95 11.01 -4.92
C ASN A 17 -66.83 11.94 -4.39
N PHE A 18 -65.53 11.66 -4.64
CA PHE A 18 -64.60 12.62 -5.28
C PHE A 18 -63.28 11.91 -5.67
N SER A 19 -62.54 12.50 -6.60
CA SER A 19 -61.56 11.81 -7.47
C SER A 19 -60.12 11.77 -6.96
N GLU A 20 -59.44 10.64 -7.17
CA GLU A 20 -57.98 10.60 -7.35
C GLU A 20 -57.64 9.92 -8.68
N LYS A 21 -56.76 10.56 -9.47
CA LYS A 21 -56.22 10.00 -10.72
C LYS A 21 -55.07 9.05 -10.38
N ARG A 22 -55.19 7.77 -10.70
CA ARG A 22 -54.05 6.84 -10.77
C ARG A 22 -53.44 6.83 -12.16
N SER A 23 -52.12 6.69 -12.21
CA SER A 23 -51.33 6.47 -13.43
C SER A 23 -51.71 5.14 -14.11
N PRO A 24 -51.55 5.02 -15.44
CA PRO A 24 -51.88 3.78 -16.14
C PRO A 24 -50.90 2.65 -15.83
N GLU A 25 -51.44 1.45 -15.62
CA GLU A 25 -50.68 0.19 -15.73
C GLU A 25 -50.21 0.00 -17.18
N ILE A 26 -49.01 -0.57 -17.35
CA ILE A 26 -48.47 -0.94 -18.66
C ILE A 26 -48.79 -2.42 -18.87
N ASP A 27 -49.55 -2.69 -19.92
CA ASP A 27 -49.92 -4.04 -20.35
C ASP A 27 -48.71 -4.75 -20.98
N PHE A 28 -48.47 -6.00 -20.57
CA PHE A 28 -47.38 -6.85 -21.05
C PHE A 28 -47.91 -7.97 -21.97
N SER A 29 -48.80 -7.62 -22.91
CA SER A 29 -49.43 -8.59 -23.82
C SER A 29 -49.39 -8.18 -25.30
N ASP A 30 -48.22 -7.79 -25.81
CA ASP A 30 -47.92 -7.90 -27.25
C ASP A 30 -46.41 -8.05 -27.52
N ASN A 31 -45.99 -9.29 -27.81
CA ASN A 31 -44.78 -9.58 -28.59
C ASN A 31 -44.85 -11.02 -29.10
N ASN A 32 -45.33 -11.14 -30.33
CA ASN A 32 -45.45 -12.41 -31.05
C ASN A 32 -44.05 -12.99 -31.33
N PHE A 33 -43.80 -14.23 -30.92
CA PHE A 33 -42.56 -14.94 -31.22
C PHE A 33 -42.61 -15.46 -32.66
N ASP A 34 -41.77 -14.93 -33.55
CA ASP A 34 -41.45 -15.57 -34.83
C ASP A 34 -40.01 -16.11 -34.79
N ALA A 35 -39.87 -17.43 -34.87
CA ALA A 35 -38.63 -18.15 -34.63
C ALA A 35 -37.84 -18.36 -35.94
N GLY A 36 -37.38 -17.26 -36.52
CA GLY A 36 -36.45 -17.27 -37.67
C GLY A 36 -35.01 -17.51 -37.24
N ALA A 37 -34.38 -18.58 -37.74
CA ALA A 37 -32.99 -18.90 -37.43
C ALA A 37 -32.01 -17.96 -38.17
N ASP A 38 -31.42 -17.00 -37.44
CA ASP A 38 -30.19 -16.31 -37.85
C ASP A 38 -29.17 -16.33 -36.70
N ALA A 39 -27.98 -16.87 -36.97
CA ALA A 39 -26.90 -16.97 -35.99
C ALA A 39 -26.21 -15.61 -35.87
N GLY A 40 -26.75 -14.76 -35.00
CA GLY A 40 -26.39 -13.35 -34.88
C GLY A 40 -24.88 -13.09 -34.78
N LYS A 41 -24.33 -12.42 -35.80
CA LYS A 41 -22.98 -11.83 -35.77
C LYS A 41 -22.88 -10.85 -34.59
N PRO A 42 -21.70 -10.73 -33.93
CA PRO A 42 -21.51 -9.76 -32.85
C PRO A 42 -21.82 -8.35 -33.35
N ARG A 43 -22.65 -7.63 -32.58
CA ARG A 43 -23.15 -6.30 -32.91
C ARG A 43 -22.00 -5.30 -32.89
N ALA A 44 -21.43 -5.00 -34.05
CA ALA A 44 -20.27 -4.13 -34.16
C ALA A 44 -20.58 -2.73 -33.60
N TYR A 45 -19.81 -2.28 -32.62
CA TYR A 45 -19.94 -0.93 -32.05
C TYR A 45 -19.57 0.11 -33.12
N LYS A 46 -20.34 1.20 -33.20
CA LYS A 46 -20.05 2.29 -34.16
C LYS A 46 -18.72 2.96 -33.77
N PRO A 47 -17.70 2.97 -34.64
CA PRO A 47 -16.38 3.50 -34.30
C PRO A 47 -16.42 5.02 -34.02
N GLU A 48 -17.37 5.74 -34.59
CA GLU A 48 -17.63 7.17 -34.35
C GLU A 48 -17.98 7.45 -32.88
N ILE A 49 -18.86 6.65 -32.27
CA ILE A 49 -19.25 6.80 -30.87
C ILE A 49 -18.07 6.51 -29.94
N VAL A 50 -17.23 5.52 -30.28
CA VAL A 50 -16.02 5.19 -29.53
C VAL A 50 -15.00 6.34 -29.62
N ALA A 51 -14.82 6.93 -30.80
CA ALA A 51 -13.94 8.08 -30.99
C ALA A 51 -14.44 9.34 -30.26
N GLU A 52 -15.76 9.58 -30.26
CA GLU A 52 -16.39 10.66 -29.49
C GLU A 52 -16.21 10.47 -27.98
N LEU A 53 -16.41 9.25 -27.47
CA LEU A 53 -16.20 8.92 -26.05
C LEU A 53 -14.75 9.14 -25.62
N ILE A 54 -13.77 8.68 -26.43
CA ILE A 54 -12.34 8.95 -26.20
C ILE A 54 -12.03 10.46 -26.20
N GLY A 55 -12.75 11.24 -27.01
CA GLY A 55 -12.68 12.70 -27.02
C GLY A 55 -13.21 13.31 -25.72
N LEU A 56 -14.39 12.88 -25.26
CA LEU A 56 -15.00 13.32 -24.02
C LEU A 56 -14.15 12.95 -22.79
N ASP A 57 -13.61 11.74 -22.73
CA ASP A 57 -12.70 11.30 -21.65
C ASP A 57 -11.46 12.19 -21.55
N ARG A 58 -10.88 12.57 -22.70
CA ARG A 58 -9.76 13.52 -22.77
C ARG A 58 -10.13 14.90 -22.21
N ASP A 59 -11.35 15.37 -22.45
CA ASP A 59 -11.82 16.65 -21.96
C ASP A 59 -12.21 16.61 -20.47
N ILE A 60 -12.77 15.49 -19.99
CA ILE A 60 -12.92 15.19 -18.56
C ILE A 60 -11.55 15.27 -17.88
N MET A 61 -10.52 14.61 -18.41
CA MET A 61 -9.16 14.66 -17.86
C MET A 61 -8.59 16.09 -17.79
N LYS A 62 -8.85 16.95 -18.79
CA LYS A 62 -8.47 18.38 -18.72
C LYS A 62 -9.20 19.13 -17.60
N LEU A 63 -10.48 18.85 -17.39
CA LEU A 63 -11.28 19.45 -16.31
C LEU A 63 -10.80 18.97 -14.92
N LEU A 64 -10.48 17.69 -14.77
CA LEU A 64 -9.86 17.13 -13.56
C LEU A 64 -8.54 17.83 -13.26
N VAL A 65 -7.68 17.99 -14.27
CA VAL A 65 -6.40 18.71 -14.17
C VAL A 65 -6.59 20.16 -13.71
N ARG A 66 -7.59 20.86 -14.27
CA ARG A 66 -7.92 22.24 -13.86
C ARG A 66 -8.44 22.30 -12.42
N ARG A 67 -9.32 21.37 -12.02
CA ARG A 67 -9.89 21.28 -10.67
C ARG A 67 -8.80 21.08 -9.62
N ALA A 68 -7.95 20.08 -9.81
CA ALA A 68 -6.86 19.76 -8.87
C ALA A 68 -5.85 20.90 -8.73
N LYS A 69 -5.55 21.66 -9.80
CA LYS A 69 -4.74 22.90 -9.71
C LYS A 69 -5.41 24.03 -8.91
N LEU A 70 -6.74 24.07 -8.82
CA LEU A 70 -7.45 25.02 -7.95
C LEU A 70 -7.46 24.54 -6.49
N VAL A 71 -7.67 23.23 -6.27
CA VAL A 71 -7.61 22.61 -4.93
C VAL A 71 -6.20 22.73 -4.32
N SER A 72 -5.13 22.54 -5.11
CA SER A 72 -3.76 22.72 -4.62
C SER A 72 -3.48 24.17 -4.24
N LYS A 73 -3.94 25.15 -5.04
CA LYS A 73 -3.86 26.58 -4.69
C LYS A 73 -4.62 26.91 -3.41
N LEU A 74 -5.81 26.35 -3.19
CA LEU A 74 -6.58 26.51 -1.95
C LEU A 74 -5.84 25.93 -0.73
N ARG A 75 -5.01 24.89 -0.93
CA ARG A 75 -4.21 24.23 0.11
C ARG A 75 -2.79 24.81 0.30
N ALA A 76 -2.29 25.67 -0.58
CA ALA A 76 -0.86 26.04 -0.67
C ALA A 76 -0.34 27.06 0.38
N GLY A 77 -1.08 27.32 1.46
CA GLY A 77 -0.67 28.22 2.53
C GLY A 77 0.27 27.56 3.55
N LYS A 78 1.44 28.16 3.81
CA LYS A 78 2.48 27.61 4.71
C LYS A 78 2.11 27.51 6.20
N GLU A 79 0.93 27.96 6.62
CA GLU A 79 0.53 28.04 8.03
C GLU A 79 -0.68 27.16 8.39
N HIS A 80 -1.14 26.26 7.52
CA HIS A 80 -2.46 25.62 7.69
C HIS A 80 -2.42 24.13 7.99
N ALA A 81 -2.06 23.82 9.24
CA ALA A 81 -2.73 22.73 9.93
C ALA A 81 -4.19 23.13 10.18
N ALA A 82 -5.13 22.43 9.53
CA ALA A 82 -6.58 22.42 9.81
C ALA A 82 -7.20 23.73 10.37
N THR A 83 -7.01 24.87 9.70
CA THR A 83 -7.59 26.14 10.18
C THR A 83 -9.09 26.20 9.92
N PRO A 84 -9.87 26.94 10.75
CA PRO A 84 -11.32 27.08 10.55
C PRO A 84 -11.70 27.63 9.17
N ALA A 85 -10.87 28.50 8.59
CA ALA A 85 -11.08 29.06 7.26
C ALA A 85 -10.94 28.00 6.14
N ALA A 86 -9.90 27.15 6.21
CA ALA A 86 -9.72 26.05 5.25
C ALA A 86 -10.85 25.01 5.37
N ALA A 87 -11.25 24.67 6.60
CA ALA A 87 -12.39 23.79 6.85
C ALA A 87 -13.73 24.39 6.37
N GLY A 88 -13.90 25.71 6.50
CA GLY A 88 -15.05 26.45 5.98
C GLY A 88 -15.14 26.40 4.45
N ALA A 89 -14.03 26.71 3.76
CA ALA A 89 -13.96 26.64 2.30
C ALA A 89 -14.17 25.21 1.77
N GLU A 90 -13.61 24.18 2.43
CA GLU A 90 -13.86 22.78 2.06
C GLU A 90 -15.33 22.39 2.27
N LYS A 91 -15.96 22.84 3.36
CA LYS A 91 -17.39 22.63 3.61
C LYS A 91 -18.27 23.32 2.55
N GLU A 92 -17.93 24.54 2.15
CA GLU A 92 -18.63 25.29 1.10
C GLU A 92 -18.54 24.58 -0.25
N VAL A 93 -17.33 24.21 -0.68
CA VAL A 93 -17.08 23.46 -1.93
C VAL A 93 -17.80 22.11 -1.93
N ARG A 94 -17.82 21.41 -0.79
CA ARG A 94 -18.58 20.16 -0.62
C ARG A 94 -20.09 20.35 -0.71
N THR A 95 -20.62 21.38 -0.05
CA THR A 95 -22.06 21.69 -0.06
C THR A 95 -22.53 22.08 -1.47
N ALA A 96 -21.73 22.89 -2.18
CA ALA A 96 -22.00 23.24 -3.58
C ALA A 96 -21.91 22.01 -4.51
N TRP A 97 -20.93 21.13 -4.29
CA TRP A 97 -20.83 19.87 -5.02
C TRP A 97 -22.05 18.97 -4.81
N GLU A 98 -22.43 18.71 -3.55
CA GLU A 98 -23.57 17.84 -3.22
C GLU A 98 -24.87 18.40 -3.83
N LYS A 99 -25.09 19.73 -3.80
CA LYS A 99 -26.23 20.38 -4.48
C LYS A 99 -26.22 20.19 -6.00
N ASN A 100 -25.05 20.28 -6.64
CA ASN A 100 -24.92 20.16 -8.09
C ASN A 100 -24.95 18.70 -8.57
N ALA A 101 -24.50 17.74 -7.76
CA ALA A 101 -24.43 16.34 -8.13
C ALA A 101 -25.81 15.67 -8.30
N VAL A 102 -26.86 16.21 -7.69
CA VAL A 102 -28.25 15.71 -7.79
C VAL A 102 -28.77 15.68 -9.24
N SER A 103 -28.28 16.57 -10.13
CA SER A 103 -28.64 16.54 -11.55
C SER A 103 -27.88 15.49 -12.36
N PHE A 104 -26.76 14.97 -11.83
CA PHE A 104 -25.89 14.00 -12.49
C PHE A 104 -26.11 12.56 -11.99
N SER A 105 -26.39 12.38 -10.70
CA SER A 105 -26.74 11.08 -10.12
C SER A 105 -27.78 11.24 -9.02
N ARG A 106 -28.72 10.28 -8.96
CA ARG A 106 -29.67 10.13 -7.85
C ARG A 106 -29.08 9.37 -6.65
N ASP A 107 -27.86 8.85 -6.77
CA ASP A 107 -27.16 8.21 -5.67
C ASP A 107 -26.24 9.21 -4.93
N ASP A 108 -26.70 9.68 -3.76
CA ASP A 108 -25.90 10.50 -2.85
C ASP A 108 -24.57 9.84 -2.42
N LYS A 109 -24.48 8.50 -2.44
CA LYS A 109 -23.28 7.76 -2.02
C LYS A 109 -22.20 7.89 -3.09
N PHE A 110 -22.52 7.53 -4.34
CA PHE A 110 -21.66 7.73 -5.49
C PHE A 110 -21.20 9.19 -5.63
N ALA A 111 -22.12 10.16 -5.52
CA ALA A 111 -21.78 11.59 -5.61
C ALA A 111 -20.73 12.03 -4.57
N ARG A 112 -20.79 11.48 -3.35
CA ARG A 112 -19.82 11.79 -2.27
C ARG A 112 -18.52 11.01 -2.38
N GLN A 113 -18.56 9.76 -2.82
CA GLN A 113 -17.34 8.99 -3.12
C GLN A 113 -16.57 9.66 -4.26
N LEU A 114 -17.25 10.08 -5.32
CA LEU A 114 -16.66 10.85 -6.41
C LEU A 114 -16.08 12.18 -5.92
N PHE A 115 -16.76 12.92 -5.03
CA PHE A 115 -16.16 14.11 -4.42
C PHE A 115 -14.83 13.82 -3.73
N SER A 116 -14.78 12.80 -2.88
CA SER A 116 -13.57 12.41 -2.16
C SER A 116 -12.44 12.00 -3.13
N LEU A 117 -12.73 11.16 -4.14
CA LEU A 117 -11.77 10.81 -5.19
C LEU A 117 -11.21 12.07 -5.87
N LEU A 118 -12.07 13.00 -6.27
CA LEU A 118 -11.69 14.25 -6.91
C LEU A 118 -10.84 15.19 -6.02
N GLN A 119 -10.95 15.08 -4.69
CA GLN A 119 -10.13 15.82 -3.72
C GLN A 119 -8.72 15.23 -3.55
N GLU A 120 -8.53 13.96 -3.92
CA GLU A 120 -7.26 13.25 -3.88
C GLU A 120 -6.55 13.18 -5.24
N VAL A 121 -7.21 13.55 -6.35
CA VAL A 121 -6.56 13.72 -7.66
C VAL A 121 -5.40 14.71 -7.54
N ARG A 122 -4.18 14.19 -7.59
CA ARG A 122 -2.94 14.98 -7.73
C ARG A 122 -2.61 15.09 -9.21
N VAL A 123 -2.33 16.30 -9.64
CA VAL A 123 -1.83 16.55 -11.00
C VAL A 123 -0.33 16.66 -10.94
N ASP A 124 0.32 15.56 -11.26
CA ASP A 124 1.62 15.65 -11.91
C ASP A 124 1.32 16.03 -13.37
N SER A 125 1.62 17.27 -13.76
CA SER A 125 1.43 17.66 -15.16
C SER A 125 2.43 16.88 -16.02
N GLN A 126 2.18 16.67 -17.32
CA GLN A 126 3.21 16.04 -18.16
C GLN A 126 4.54 16.82 -18.14
N ALA A 127 4.49 18.15 -17.96
CA ALA A 127 5.69 18.95 -17.72
C ALA A 127 6.36 18.62 -16.37
N ASP A 128 5.61 18.35 -15.29
CA ASP A 128 6.17 17.91 -13.99
C ASP A 128 6.65 16.46 -14.01
N ALA A 129 6.01 15.57 -14.78
CA ALA A 129 6.43 14.18 -14.99
C ALA A 129 7.66 14.07 -15.90
N SER A 130 7.87 15.04 -16.80
CA SER A 130 9.10 15.19 -17.57
C SER A 130 10.19 15.95 -16.79
N ALA A 131 9.83 16.94 -15.96
CA ALA A 131 10.78 17.73 -15.16
C ALA A 131 11.27 17.00 -13.89
N ARG A 132 10.41 16.18 -13.26
CA ARG A 132 10.86 15.08 -12.39
C ARG A 132 11.29 13.91 -13.28
N GLY A 133 12.40 14.10 -14.00
CA GLY A 133 12.86 13.15 -15.00
C GLY A 133 12.87 11.72 -14.47
N ALA A 134 12.18 10.82 -15.17
CA ALA A 134 11.94 9.46 -14.71
C ALA A 134 13.22 8.75 -14.26
N PHE A 135 13.16 8.13 -13.08
CA PHE A 135 14.32 7.60 -12.38
C PHE A 135 14.94 6.44 -13.16
N ASN A 136 16.20 6.60 -13.56
CA ASN A 136 16.91 5.61 -14.33
C ASN A 136 17.44 4.50 -13.42
N LEU A 137 17.08 3.25 -13.72
CA LEU A 137 17.54 2.08 -12.98
C LEU A 137 18.83 1.58 -13.62
N ALA A 138 19.96 1.93 -12.99
CA ALA A 138 21.30 1.53 -13.42
C ALA A 138 22.05 0.83 -12.27
N PRO A 139 21.68 -0.40 -11.90
CA PRO A 139 22.33 -1.13 -10.80
C PRO A 139 23.78 -1.47 -11.11
N SER A 140 24.59 -1.60 -10.06
CA SER A 140 25.94 -2.14 -10.15
C SER A 140 25.89 -3.63 -10.50
N ARG A 141 26.49 -4.04 -11.62
CA ARG A 141 26.57 -5.44 -12.08
C ARG A 141 27.68 -6.26 -11.38
N ARG A 142 28.16 -5.80 -10.23
CA ARG A 142 29.11 -6.55 -9.40
C ARG A 142 28.35 -7.50 -8.46
N PRO A 143 28.90 -8.69 -8.13
CA PRO A 143 28.35 -9.55 -7.09
C PRO A 143 28.10 -8.77 -5.81
N VAL A 144 26.92 -8.91 -5.22
CA VAL A 144 26.55 -8.22 -3.98
C VAL A 144 27.24 -8.87 -2.78
N ALA A 145 27.54 -8.06 -1.77
CA ALA A 145 28.09 -8.49 -0.49
C ALA A 145 27.33 -7.74 0.62
N VAL A 146 26.04 -8.01 0.76
CA VAL A 146 25.19 -7.30 1.72
C VAL A 146 25.28 -8.00 3.08
N ALA A 147 25.79 -7.29 4.09
CA ALA A 147 25.67 -7.65 5.49
C ALA A 147 25.09 -6.46 6.26
N LEU A 148 23.78 -6.50 6.51
CA LEU A 148 23.02 -5.40 7.14
C LEU A 148 22.08 -5.92 8.22
N PRO A 149 21.61 -5.05 9.14
CA PRO A 149 20.40 -5.32 9.88
C PRO A 149 19.22 -5.51 8.92
N GLY A 150 18.42 -6.55 9.13
CA GLY A 150 17.23 -6.81 8.32
C GLY A 150 16.07 -5.86 8.66
N PRO A 151 15.16 -5.62 7.71
CA PRO A 151 13.97 -4.81 7.94
C PRO A 151 13.09 -5.45 9.02
N ARG A 152 12.72 -4.72 10.08
CA ARG A 152 11.77 -5.20 11.11
C ARG A 152 10.32 -5.10 10.64
N SER A 153 9.48 -6.05 11.05
CA SER A 153 8.04 -6.02 10.77
C SER A 153 7.37 -4.76 11.32
N VAL A 154 6.79 -3.95 10.43
CA VAL A 154 6.09 -2.70 10.79
C VAL A 154 4.83 -2.99 11.62
N THR A 155 4.16 -4.10 11.37
CA THR A 155 2.98 -4.52 12.14
C THR A 155 3.35 -4.94 13.56
N ALA A 156 4.35 -5.81 13.74
CA ALA A 156 4.82 -6.19 15.07
C ALA A 156 5.33 -4.96 15.85
N THR A 157 6.09 -4.08 15.20
CA THR A 157 6.58 -2.83 15.79
C THR A 157 5.43 -1.93 16.29
N ARG A 158 4.35 -1.80 15.51
CA ARG A 158 3.14 -1.04 15.91
C ARG A 158 2.43 -1.68 17.10
N MET A 159 2.31 -3.01 17.14
CA MET A 159 1.70 -3.72 18.28
C MET A 159 2.53 -3.58 19.57
N PHE A 160 3.86 -3.78 19.50
CA PHE A 160 4.75 -3.53 20.65
C PHE A 160 4.68 -2.08 21.12
N ALA A 161 4.63 -1.11 20.20
CA ALA A 161 4.48 0.30 20.55
C ALA A 161 3.14 0.56 21.28
N VAL A 162 2.01 0.03 20.79
CA VAL A 162 0.72 0.13 21.50
C VAL A 162 0.81 -0.43 22.92
N LEU A 163 1.37 -1.64 23.08
CA LEU A 163 1.48 -2.28 24.39
C LEU A 163 2.42 -1.53 25.33
N ALA A 164 3.56 -1.00 24.84
CA ALA A 164 4.45 -0.13 25.61
C ALA A 164 3.73 1.12 26.14
N ALA A 165 3.02 1.79 25.23
CA ALA A 165 2.28 3.03 25.49
C ALA A 165 1.12 2.85 26.47
N TRP A 166 0.54 1.65 26.50
CA TRP A 166 -0.57 1.31 27.38
C TRP A 166 -0.10 0.85 28.77
N PHE A 167 0.92 0.00 28.82
CA PHE A 167 1.53 -0.44 30.08
C PHE A 167 2.32 0.69 30.75
N GLY A 168 2.75 1.71 30.00
CA GLY A 168 3.68 2.74 30.48
C GLY A 168 5.10 2.19 30.68
N SER A 169 5.43 1.11 29.99
CA SER A 169 6.71 0.40 30.11
C SER A 169 7.74 0.98 29.13
N PRO A 170 9.03 0.98 29.48
CA PRO A 170 10.07 1.29 28.50
C PRO A 170 10.05 0.25 27.37
N LEU A 171 10.42 0.71 26.17
CA LEU A 171 10.61 -0.13 24.99
C LEU A 171 11.80 0.44 24.21
N THR A 172 12.63 -0.42 23.64
CA THR A 172 13.57 -0.06 22.58
C THR A 172 13.50 -1.14 21.51
N ILE A 173 13.23 -0.75 20.27
CA ILE A 173 13.33 -1.63 19.11
C ILE A 173 14.34 -1.02 18.15
N GLU A 174 15.32 -1.82 17.74
CA GLU A 174 16.39 -1.39 16.84
C GLU A 174 16.16 -1.93 15.43
N ASN A 175 16.69 -1.19 14.45
CA ASN A 175 16.55 -1.44 13.01
C ASN A 175 15.10 -1.32 12.49
N VAL A 176 14.30 -0.46 13.12
CA VAL A 176 12.91 -0.21 12.74
C VAL A 176 12.79 0.56 11.42
N LEU A 177 11.80 0.18 10.61
CA LEU A 177 11.39 0.93 9.43
C LEU A 177 10.55 2.14 9.84
N LEU A 178 11.16 3.32 9.88
CA LEU A 178 10.50 4.60 10.18
C LEU A 178 9.69 5.11 8.97
N ASN A 179 8.75 4.28 8.49
CA ASN A 179 7.83 4.59 7.39
C ASN A 179 6.54 5.28 7.86
N ASP A 180 5.74 5.79 6.93
CA ASP A 180 4.55 6.59 7.27
C ASP A 180 3.54 5.85 8.18
N PRO A 181 3.17 4.57 7.94
CA PRO A 181 2.30 3.81 8.85
C PRO A 181 2.82 3.69 10.29
N LEU A 182 4.12 3.44 10.51
CA LEU A 182 4.69 3.42 11.85
C LEU A 182 4.72 4.83 12.46
N MET A 183 5.18 5.81 11.68
CA MET A 183 5.36 7.17 12.14
C MET A 183 4.04 7.84 12.53
N ASP A 184 2.95 7.59 11.79
CA ASP A 184 1.65 8.12 12.14
C ASP A 184 1.03 7.42 13.36
N ALA A 185 1.20 6.10 13.51
CA ALA A 185 0.81 5.39 14.73
C ALA A 185 1.57 5.91 15.97
N VAL A 186 2.89 6.11 15.87
CA VAL A 186 3.72 6.65 16.97
C VAL A 186 3.32 8.10 17.31
N LYS A 187 3.07 8.96 16.31
CA LYS A 187 2.54 10.31 16.53
C LYS A 187 1.16 10.29 17.18
N ALA A 188 0.28 9.35 16.79
CA ALA A 188 -1.05 9.19 17.37
C ALA A 188 -0.97 8.82 18.86
N LEU A 189 -0.10 7.86 19.21
CA LEU A 189 0.17 7.46 20.59
C LEU A 189 0.73 8.64 21.41
N ASN A 190 1.70 9.39 20.88
CA ASN A 190 2.23 10.58 21.55
C ASN A 190 1.16 11.67 21.75
N ASN A 191 0.32 11.93 20.74
CA ASN A 191 -0.81 12.85 20.86
C ASN A 191 -1.84 12.39 21.92
N ALA A 192 -1.93 11.08 22.17
CA ALA A 192 -2.74 10.48 23.22
C ALA A 192 -2.03 10.37 24.58
N GLY A 193 -0.77 10.79 24.72
CA GLY A 193 -0.03 10.85 25.99
C GLY A 193 1.15 9.90 26.15
N ALA A 194 1.50 9.11 25.13
CA ALA A 194 2.70 8.28 25.13
C ALA A 194 4.00 9.11 25.06
N GLY A 195 5.12 8.49 25.44
CA GLY A 195 6.44 9.13 25.48
C GLY A 195 7.43 8.56 24.46
N PHE A 196 7.05 8.43 23.18
CA PHE A 196 7.96 7.92 22.15
C PHE A 196 8.92 8.98 21.61
N SER A 197 10.16 8.55 21.41
CA SER A 197 11.16 9.22 20.57
C SER A 197 11.72 8.22 19.54
N TRP A 198 12.29 8.76 18.46
CA TRP A 198 12.91 7.94 17.42
C TRP A 198 14.21 8.59 16.93
N THR A 199 15.13 7.77 16.45
CA THR A 199 16.39 8.21 15.83
C THR A 199 16.56 7.50 14.49
N VAL A 200 16.90 8.27 13.46
CA VAL A 200 17.41 7.72 12.19
C VAL A 200 18.90 7.45 12.38
N GLY A 201 19.35 6.22 12.12
CA GLY A 201 20.76 5.85 12.27
C GLY A 201 21.66 6.43 11.20
N ALA A 202 22.96 6.13 11.32
CA ALA A 202 23.98 6.67 10.43
C ALA A 202 24.12 5.83 9.15
N ARG A 203 23.85 4.52 9.24
CA ARG A 203 23.87 3.57 8.13
C ARG A 203 22.46 3.22 7.65
N ILE A 204 22.40 2.56 6.50
CA ILE A 204 21.18 1.99 5.92
C ILE A 204 20.66 0.85 6.83
N GLY A 205 19.35 0.86 7.10
CA GLY A 205 18.69 -0.12 7.97
C GLY A 205 18.71 0.25 9.46
N GLU A 206 19.57 1.17 9.88
CA GLU A 206 19.60 1.64 11.27
C GLU A 206 18.48 2.65 11.53
N GLY A 207 17.57 2.30 12.43
CA GLY A 207 16.55 3.18 12.99
C GLY A 207 16.16 2.68 14.37
N THR A 208 15.92 3.57 15.32
CA THR A 208 15.52 3.16 16.68
C THR A 208 14.22 3.83 17.08
N LEU A 209 13.28 3.05 17.61
CA LEU A 209 12.09 3.54 18.30
C LEU A 209 12.28 3.29 19.80
N ARG A 210 12.07 4.32 20.62
CA ARG A 210 12.17 4.21 22.09
C ARG A 210 10.91 4.76 22.74
N HIS A 211 10.37 4.04 23.73
CA HIS A 211 9.37 4.55 24.66
C HIS A 211 10.04 4.95 25.98
N ALA A 212 9.75 6.14 26.49
CA ALA A 212 10.39 6.68 27.68
C ALA A 212 10.08 5.82 28.94
N PRO A 213 11.03 5.67 29.89
CA PRO A 213 10.79 4.97 31.15
C PRO A 213 9.82 5.67 32.12
N SER A 214 9.29 6.85 31.76
CA SER A 214 8.63 7.81 32.67
C SER A 214 7.21 7.43 33.11
N GLY A 215 6.77 6.18 32.88
CA GLY A 215 5.40 5.76 33.18
C GLY A 215 4.33 6.46 32.34
N ALA A 216 4.73 7.18 31.29
CA ALA A 216 3.81 7.89 30.40
C ALA A 216 2.85 6.91 29.73
N ARG A 217 1.54 7.15 29.89
CA ARG A 217 0.49 6.28 29.38
C ARG A 217 -0.46 7.01 28.45
N VAL A 218 -0.93 6.27 27.44
CA VAL A 218 -2.03 6.69 26.58
C VAL A 218 -3.29 6.91 27.41
N SER A 219 -3.98 8.02 27.14
CA SER A 219 -5.27 8.37 27.72
C SER A 219 -6.19 8.86 26.60
N LEU A 220 -7.22 8.07 26.30
CA LEU A 220 -8.09 8.24 25.12
C LEU A 220 -9.35 9.06 25.40
N ALA A 221 -9.79 9.16 26.67
CA ALA A 221 -10.92 9.98 27.07
C ALA A 221 -10.53 11.47 27.04
N ARG A 222 -10.62 12.09 25.86
CA ARG A 222 -10.18 13.47 25.60
C ARG A 222 -11.15 14.21 24.69
N ASP A 223 -11.38 15.49 24.99
CA ASP A 223 -12.16 16.35 24.10
C ASP A 223 -11.44 16.68 22.79
N LYS A 224 -10.11 16.80 22.82
CA LYS A 224 -9.31 17.09 21.62
C LYS A 224 -9.31 15.88 20.68
N ALA A 225 -9.60 16.11 19.41
CA ALA A 225 -9.52 15.08 18.39
C ALA A 225 -8.07 14.64 18.14
N LEU A 226 -7.86 13.33 18.08
CA LEU A 226 -6.60 12.67 17.80
C LEU A 226 -6.50 12.41 16.28
N TYR A 227 -5.43 12.89 15.65
CA TYR A 227 -5.07 12.48 14.30
C TYR A 227 -4.33 11.15 14.36
N ILE A 228 -4.81 10.15 13.62
CA ILE A 228 -4.33 8.76 13.69
C ILE A 228 -3.73 8.22 12.37
N GLY A 229 -3.44 9.10 11.41
CA GLY A 229 -2.86 8.72 10.11
C GLY A 229 -3.88 8.30 9.06
N GLU A 230 -3.48 7.39 8.18
CA GLU A 230 -4.29 6.90 7.04
C GLU A 230 -4.57 5.38 7.06
N ASP A 231 -4.01 4.66 8.04
CA ASP A 231 -3.99 3.19 8.10
C ASP A 231 -5.12 2.59 8.98
N LEU A 232 -5.72 1.50 8.51
CA LEU A 232 -6.84 0.83 9.16
C LEU A 232 -6.46 0.16 10.49
N LEU A 233 -5.32 -0.53 10.57
CA LEU A 233 -4.88 -1.22 11.79
C LEU A 233 -4.81 -0.23 12.96
N THR A 234 -4.26 0.97 12.71
CA THR A 234 -4.18 2.05 13.70
C THR A 234 -5.58 2.54 14.13
N MET A 235 -6.54 2.67 13.21
CA MET A 235 -7.93 3.00 13.55
C MET A 235 -8.59 1.93 14.42
N TYR A 236 -8.48 0.65 14.04
CA TYR A 236 -9.05 -0.45 14.82
C TYR A 236 -8.43 -0.55 16.21
N LEU A 237 -7.09 -0.45 16.33
CA LEU A 237 -6.38 -0.44 17.61
C LEU A 237 -6.91 0.66 18.53
N MET A 238 -6.95 1.91 18.05
CA MET A 238 -7.39 3.05 18.87
C MET A 238 -8.88 2.94 19.25
N ALA A 239 -9.72 2.34 18.41
CA ALA A 239 -11.12 2.09 18.72
C ALA A 239 -11.32 1.04 19.83
N PHE A 240 -10.65 -0.12 19.73
CA PHE A 240 -10.77 -1.20 20.73
C PHE A 240 -10.08 -0.88 22.05
N LEU A 241 -9.01 -0.08 22.03
CA LEU A 241 -8.46 0.51 23.25
C LEU A 241 -9.47 1.46 23.91
N THR A 242 -10.13 2.34 23.13
CA THR A 242 -11.19 3.22 23.65
C THR A 242 -12.37 2.43 24.23
N ALA A 243 -12.75 1.31 23.61
CA ALA A 243 -13.86 0.48 24.08
C ALA A 243 -13.69 0.01 25.55
N SER A 244 -12.46 -0.21 26.00
CA SER A 244 -12.16 -0.64 27.37
C SER A 244 -12.32 0.41 28.48
N HIS A 245 -12.60 1.68 28.14
CA HIS A 245 -12.64 2.79 29.09
C HIS A 245 -13.94 3.59 28.97
N THR A 246 -14.46 4.11 30.09
CA THR A 246 -15.58 5.05 30.10
C THR A 246 -15.18 6.37 29.43
N GLY A 247 -15.98 6.85 28.47
CA GLY A 247 -15.85 8.20 27.94
C GLY A 247 -15.94 8.29 26.41
N LYS A 248 -15.30 9.32 25.85
CA LYS A 248 -15.36 9.65 24.43
C LYS A 248 -13.96 9.98 23.90
N ALA A 249 -13.60 9.36 22.78
CA ALA A 249 -12.42 9.70 21.99
C ALA A 249 -12.86 10.20 20.60
N ARG A 250 -12.36 11.37 20.18
CA ARG A 250 -12.60 11.92 18.83
C ARG A 250 -11.40 11.59 17.94
N PHE A 251 -11.64 11.10 16.72
CA PHE A 251 -10.62 10.67 15.77
C PHE A 251 -10.73 11.41 14.43
N THR A 252 -9.57 11.80 13.89
CA THR A 252 -9.39 12.31 12.53
C THR A 252 -8.28 11.51 11.83
N GLY A 253 -8.31 11.50 10.51
CA GLY A 253 -7.31 10.82 9.70
C GLY A 253 -7.13 11.52 8.35
N GLY A 254 -6.13 11.08 7.60
CA GLY A 254 -5.86 11.53 6.24
C GLY A 254 -6.76 10.86 5.21
N SER A 255 -6.30 10.78 3.96
CA SER A 255 -7.09 10.36 2.80
C SER A 255 -7.69 8.96 2.95
N GLY A 256 -6.86 7.95 3.28
CA GLY A 256 -7.28 6.56 3.45
C GLY A 256 -8.45 6.40 4.43
N LEU A 257 -8.32 6.91 5.65
CA LEU A 257 -9.37 6.78 6.67
C LEU A 257 -10.61 7.65 6.43
N LYS A 258 -10.54 8.70 5.62
CA LYS A 258 -11.74 9.46 5.18
C LYS A 258 -12.57 8.68 4.17
N MET A 259 -11.93 7.81 3.38
CA MET A 259 -12.56 7.03 2.31
C MET A 259 -12.85 5.58 2.70
N ALA A 260 -12.21 5.08 3.75
CA ALA A 260 -12.42 3.76 4.33
C ALA A 260 -13.88 3.50 4.74
N ASP A 261 -14.31 2.25 4.63
CA ASP A 261 -15.60 1.80 5.15
C ASP A 261 -15.47 1.25 6.58
N LEU A 262 -15.76 2.07 7.58
CA LEU A 262 -15.78 1.65 8.99
C LEU A 262 -17.13 1.00 9.39
N THR A 263 -17.95 0.55 8.43
CA THR A 263 -19.21 -0.15 8.72
C THR A 263 -19.02 -1.41 9.57
N PRO A 264 -18.02 -2.29 9.33
CA PRO A 264 -17.77 -3.45 10.20
C PRO A 264 -17.44 -3.02 11.64
N LEU A 265 -16.53 -2.05 11.81
CA LEU A 265 -16.21 -1.47 13.12
C LEU A 265 -17.44 -0.91 13.84
N ARG A 266 -18.29 -0.17 13.12
CA ARG A 266 -19.52 0.43 13.67
C ARG A 266 -20.54 -0.64 14.10
N ARG A 267 -20.61 -1.77 13.39
CA ARG A 267 -21.47 -2.91 13.74
C ARG A 267 -20.96 -3.67 14.97
N PHE A 268 -19.64 -3.80 15.11
CA PHE A 268 -19.01 -4.61 16.16
C PHE A 268 -18.82 -3.87 17.50
N LEU A 269 -18.55 -2.55 17.49
CA LEU A 269 -18.37 -1.78 18.74
C LEU A 269 -19.52 -1.90 19.76
N PRO A 270 -20.81 -1.98 19.38
CA PRO A 270 -21.91 -2.24 20.30
C PRO A 270 -21.73 -3.50 21.17
N ASP A 271 -21.21 -4.57 20.59
CA ASP A 271 -20.94 -5.84 21.30
C ASP A 271 -19.79 -5.70 22.33
N LEU A 272 -18.97 -4.65 22.18
CA LEU A 272 -17.90 -4.26 23.09
C LEU A 272 -18.31 -3.11 24.04
N GLY A 273 -19.61 -2.81 24.16
CA GLY A 273 -20.13 -1.76 25.04
C GLY A 273 -19.83 -0.33 24.58
N ALA A 274 -19.57 -0.14 23.27
CA ALA A 274 -19.15 1.12 22.66
C ALA A 274 -19.95 1.46 21.39
N ARG A 275 -19.78 2.67 20.83
CA ARG A 275 -20.36 3.05 19.52
C ARG A 275 -19.47 4.03 18.76
N LEU A 276 -19.47 3.91 17.43
CA LEU A 276 -18.85 4.89 16.53
C LEU A 276 -19.90 5.87 15.99
N ALA A 277 -19.73 7.15 16.28
CA ALA A 277 -20.55 8.23 15.74
C ALA A 277 -19.72 9.07 14.74
N HIS A 278 -20.13 9.13 13.48
CA HIS A 278 -19.45 9.95 12.47
C HIS A 278 -19.85 11.42 12.60
N SER A 279 -18.88 12.34 12.47
CA SER A 279 -19.14 13.78 12.52
C SER A 279 -19.79 14.30 11.23
N VAL A 280 -19.66 13.55 10.13
CA VAL A 280 -20.27 13.86 8.83
C VAL A 280 -21.46 12.92 8.59
N PRO A 281 -22.69 13.43 8.44
CA PRO A 281 -23.88 12.61 8.20
C PRO A 281 -23.74 11.72 6.95
N LYS A 282 -24.18 10.45 7.06
CA LYS A 282 -24.06 9.42 6.03
C LYS A 282 -22.62 9.11 5.55
N SER A 283 -21.58 9.52 6.30
CA SER A 283 -20.20 9.05 6.09
C SER A 283 -19.99 7.67 6.72
N ASN A 284 -19.16 6.83 6.09
CA ASN A 284 -18.64 5.59 6.67
C ASN A 284 -17.18 5.72 7.15
N GLY A 285 -16.44 6.75 6.71
CA GLY A 285 -15.07 7.02 7.13
C GLY A 285 -14.96 8.07 8.24
N LEU A 286 -13.73 8.39 8.63
CA LEU A 286 -13.41 9.50 9.53
C LEU A 286 -13.71 10.87 8.88
N PRO A 287 -13.95 11.93 9.68
CA PRO A 287 -13.87 12.01 11.14
C PRO A 287 -15.07 11.43 11.88
N GLY A 288 -14.82 10.92 13.09
CA GLY A 288 -15.83 10.35 13.97
C GLY A 288 -15.36 10.27 15.42
N SER A 289 -16.19 9.75 16.31
CA SER A 289 -15.86 9.55 17.71
C SER A 289 -16.35 8.20 18.22
N VAL A 290 -15.48 7.50 18.95
CA VAL A 290 -15.86 6.31 19.71
C VAL A 290 -16.30 6.77 21.10
N GLU A 291 -17.49 6.35 21.50
CA GLU A 291 -18.06 6.57 22.83
C GLU A 291 -18.23 5.21 23.50
N SER A 292 -17.71 5.03 24.72
CA SER A 292 -17.75 3.74 25.42
C SER A 292 -18.22 3.86 26.87
N SER A 293 -18.88 2.79 27.32
CA SER A 293 -19.22 2.52 28.72
C SER A 293 -18.07 1.91 29.54
N GLY A 294 -17.00 1.45 28.90
CA GLY A 294 -15.89 0.73 29.53
C GLY A 294 -16.21 -0.69 30.01
N LEU A 295 -17.43 -1.18 29.77
CA LEU A 295 -17.88 -2.52 30.17
C LEU A 295 -17.68 -3.50 29.01
N LEU A 296 -16.53 -4.18 29.01
CA LEU A 296 -16.22 -5.26 28.07
C LEU A 296 -16.86 -6.59 28.52
N PRO A 297 -17.37 -7.42 27.59
CA PRO A 297 -17.82 -8.77 27.90
C PRO A 297 -16.64 -9.73 28.11
N GLU A 298 -16.85 -10.81 28.86
CA GLU A 298 -15.84 -11.87 29.06
C GLU A 298 -15.65 -12.75 27.81
N ARG A 299 -16.72 -12.91 27.02
CA ARG A 299 -16.71 -13.58 25.71
C ARG A 299 -17.13 -12.61 24.62
N ILE A 300 -16.27 -12.46 23.62
CA ILE A 300 -16.47 -11.64 22.42
C ILE A 300 -16.74 -12.58 21.26
N THR A 301 -17.72 -12.26 20.40
CA THR A 301 -17.95 -12.98 19.13
C THR A 301 -17.54 -12.07 18.00
N VAL A 302 -16.62 -12.53 17.13
CA VAL A 302 -16.10 -11.72 16.03
C VAL A 302 -17.03 -11.85 14.81
N PRO A 303 -17.51 -10.75 14.20
CA PRO A 303 -18.37 -10.83 13.03
C PRO A 303 -17.58 -11.18 11.76
N ALA A 304 -18.25 -11.86 10.83
CA ALA A 304 -17.66 -12.35 9.58
C ALA A 304 -17.10 -11.24 8.66
N ASP A 305 -17.58 -10.00 8.80
CA ASP A 305 -17.16 -8.85 7.98
C ASP A 305 -16.02 -8.01 8.61
N LEU A 306 -15.45 -8.44 9.76
CA LEU A 306 -14.30 -7.77 10.34
C LEU A 306 -13.02 -8.08 9.53
N PRO A 307 -12.32 -7.07 8.98
CA PRO A 307 -11.13 -7.31 8.18
C PRO A 307 -9.95 -7.77 9.04
N ARG A 308 -8.90 -8.28 8.38
CA ARG A 308 -7.69 -8.85 9.02
C ARG A 308 -7.07 -7.89 10.04
N GLU A 309 -6.95 -6.61 9.69
CA GLU A 309 -6.44 -5.55 10.55
C GLU A 309 -7.31 -5.35 11.80
N GLY A 310 -8.63 -5.51 11.67
CA GLY A 310 -9.56 -5.46 12.78
C GLY A 310 -9.39 -6.64 13.74
N VAL A 311 -9.22 -7.85 13.22
CA VAL A 311 -8.97 -9.05 14.05
C VAL A 311 -7.63 -8.94 14.78
N MET A 312 -6.57 -8.52 14.09
CA MET A 312 -5.24 -8.29 14.67
C MET A 312 -5.24 -7.18 15.73
N ALA A 313 -5.94 -6.08 15.46
CA ALA A 313 -6.15 -5.01 16.44
C ALA A 313 -6.93 -5.47 17.67
N LEU A 314 -7.94 -6.34 17.50
CA LEU A 314 -8.71 -6.91 18.61
C LEU A 314 -7.83 -7.78 19.51
N PHE A 315 -6.98 -8.65 18.95
CA PHE A 315 -6.04 -9.45 19.73
C PHE A 315 -5.01 -8.57 20.48
N CYS A 316 -4.45 -7.55 19.82
CA CYS A 316 -3.54 -6.61 20.46
C CYS A 316 -4.22 -5.77 21.56
N ALA A 317 -5.44 -5.31 21.34
CA ALA A 317 -6.21 -4.59 22.35
C ALA A 317 -6.61 -5.49 23.53
N ALA A 318 -6.97 -6.76 23.29
CA ALA A 318 -7.27 -7.72 24.34
C ALA A 318 -6.08 -7.93 25.30
N ALA A 319 -4.86 -7.96 24.78
CA ALA A 319 -3.65 -7.95 25.61
C ALA A 319 -3.47 -6.65 26.40
N ALA A 320 -3.80 -5.50 25.80
CA ALA A 320 -3.74 -4.21 26.48
C ALA A 320 -4.74 -4.10 27.65
N TRP A 321 -5.93 -4.72 27.54
CA TRP A 321 -6.97 -4.65 28.58
C TRP A 321 -6.61 -5.31 29.92
N ARG A 322 -5.52 -6.09 29.98
CA ARG A 322 -5.02 -6.79 31.19
C ARG A 322 -6.09 -7.61 31.93
N LYS A 323 -6.86 -8.36 31.16
CA LYS A 323 -7.89 -9.29 31.64
C LYS A 323 -7.76 -10.61 30.90
N LYS A 324 -8.45 -11.63 31.41
CA LYS A 324 -8.75 -12.84 30.66
C LYS A 324 -9.97 -12.61 29.78
N VAL A 325 -9.89 -12.97 28.50
CA VAL A 325 -10.96 -12.80 27.51
C VAL A 325 -11.02 -14.02 26.60
N SER A 326 -12.23 -14.44 26.24
CA SER A 326 -12.47 -15.48 25.22
C SER A 326 -12.99 -14.82 23.94
N ILE A 327 -12.33 -15.06 22.81
CA ILE A 327 -12.67 -14.46 21.51
C ILE A 327 -13.08 -15.59 20.56
N ASP A 328 -14.36 -15.61 20.19
CA ASP A 328 -14.93 -16.59 19.28
C ASP A 328 -14.83 -16.11 17.84
N CYS A 329 -14.00 -16.79 17.05
CA CYS A 329 -13.71 -16.46 15.66
C CYS A 329 -14.47 -17.36 14.67
N ALA A 330 -15.49 -18.11 15.11
CA ALA A 330 -16.20 -19.10 14.27
C ALA A 330 -16.79 -18.55 12.95
N ALA A 331 -17.09 -17.26 12.89
CA ALA A 331 -17.66 -16.61 11.72
C ALA A 331 -16.61 -16.08 10.71
N LEU A 332 -15.32 -16.09 11.06
CA LEU A 332 -14.25 -15.58 10.19
C LEU A 332 -13.86 -16.59 9.09
N PRO A 333 -13.48 -16.13 7.89
CA PRO A 333 -12.83 -16.98 6.90
C PRO A 333 -11.53 -17.59 7.45
N LEU A 334 -11.34 -18.90 7.31
CA LEU A 334 -10.20 -19.63 7.88
C LEU A 334 -8.82 -19.03 7.48
N PRO A 335 -8.55 -18.64 6.22
CA PRO A 335 -7.27 -18.03 5.87
C PRO A 335 -7.01 -16.70 6.62
N LEU A 336 -8.03 -15.86 6.74
CA LEU A 336 -7.96 -14.58 7.47
C LEU A 336 -7.69 -14.82 8.96
N PHE A 337 -8.43 -15.76 9.57
CA PHE A 337 -8.25 -16.13 10.98
C PHE A 337 -6.83 -16.66 11.27
N THR A 338 -6.36 -17.64 10.48
CA THR A 338 -5.02 -18.21 10.62
C THR A 338 -3.94 -17.14 10.42
N ALA A 339 -4.06 -16.30 9.39
CA ALA A 339 -3.10 -15.23 9.12
C ALA A 339 -3.10 -14.14 10.20
N ALA A 340 -4.23 -13.84 10.82
CA ALA A 340 -4.32 -12.88 11.93
C ALA A 340 -3.68 -13.44 13.21
N LEU A 341 -3.86 -14.73 13.52
CA LEU A 341 -3.21 -15.39 14.66
C LEU A 341 -1.69 -15.48 14.47
N ALA A 342 -1.24 -15.88 13.28
CA ALA A 342 0.17 -16.04 12.96
C ALA A 342 0.99 -14.73 13.10
N GLU A 343 0.40 -13.56 12.79
CA GLU A 343 1.04 -12.27 13.07
C GLU A 343 0.88 -11.80 14.52
N SER A 344 -0.28 -12.02 15.16
CA SER A 344 -0.57 -11.43 16.48
C SER A 344 0.04 -12.23 17.64
N LEU A 345 -0.13 -13.56 17.64
CA LEU A 345 0.26 -14.40 18.78
C LEU A 345 1.76 -14.35 19.12
N PRO A 346 2.72 -14.29 18.16
CA PRO A 346 4.14 -14.14 18.51
C PRO A 346 4.42 -12.86 19.32
N VAL A 347 3.76 -11.75 18.99
CA VAL A 347 3.87 -10.49 19.74
C VAL A 347 3.27 -10.64 21.13
N LEU A 348 2.07 -11.26 21.24
CA LEU A 348 1.38 -11.41 22.52
C LEU A 348 2.13 -12.33 23.48
N ARG A 349 2.61 -13.48 23.00
CA ARG A 349 3.42 -14.44 23.78
C ARG A 349 4.72 -13.80 24.26
N ALA A 350 5.37 -13.01 23.42
CA ALA A 350 6.55 -12.25 23.82
C ALA A 350 6.24 -11.15 24.86
N CYS A 351 4.98 -10.71 24.96
CA CYS A 351 4.48 -9.82 26.01
C CYS A 351 3.91 -10.58 27.23
N SER A 352 4.30 -11.84 27.44
CA SER A 352 3.86 -12.71 28.55
C SER A 352 2.33 -12.92 28.62
N VAL A 353 1.63 -12.79 27.51
CA VAL A 353 0.20 -13.18 27.40
C VAL A 353 0.13 -14.69 27.20
N THR A 354 -0.65 -15.38 28.04
CA THR A 354 -0.92 -16.80 27.86
C THR A 354 -2.11 -16.97 26.92
N ASP A 355 -1.92 -17.65 25.79
CA ASP A 355 -2.99 -18.02 24.88
C ASP A 355 -3.39 -19.50 24.99
N GLY A 356 -4.64 -19.80 24.68
CA GLY A 356 -5.15 -21.15 24.55
C GLY A 356 -6.24 -21.21 23.48
N MET A 357 -6.28 -22.29 22.70
CA MET A 357 -7.19 -22.42 21.55
C MET A 357 -8.07 -23.67 21.68
N SER A 358 -9.37 -23.50 21.44
CA SER A 358 -10.34 -24.60 21.38
C SER A 358 -11.23 -24.41 20.15
N GLY A 359 -10.90 -25.14 19.07
CA GLY A 359 -11.48 -24.88 17.75
C GLY A 359 -11.18 -23.45 17.30
N THR A 360 -12.23 -22.68 17.02
CA THR A 360 -12.17 -21.27 16.62
C THR A 360 -12.23 -20.29 17.81
N VAL A 361 -12.27 -20.77 19.06
CA VAL A 361 -12.26 -19.92 20.25
C VAL A 361 -10.84 -19.74 20.77
N VAL A 362 -10.41 -18.49 20.85
CA VAL A 362 -9.09 -18.07 21.33
C VAL A 362 -9.25 -17.45 22.71
N THR A 363 -8.70 -18.09 23.72
CA THR A 363 -8.60 -17.52 25.08
C THR A 363 -7.28 -16.79 25.21
N LEU A 364 -7.32 -15.53 25.65
CA LEU A 364 -6.13 -14.75 25.99
C LEU A 364 -6.20 -14.39 27.47
N ASP A 365 -5.18 -14.75 28.25
CA ASP A 365 -4.98 -14.27 29.61
C ASP A 365 -3.83 -13.27 29.66
N ALA A 366 -4.20 -11.99 29.70
CA ALA A 366 -3.28 -10.87 29.72
C ALA A 366 -3.12 -10.25 31.11
N THR A 367 -3.58 -10.91 32.17
CA THR A 367 -3.60 -10.36 33.55
C THR A 367 -2.20 -9.93 34.01
N ASN A 368 -1.17 -10.71 33.64
CA ASN A 368 0.23 -10.46 33.96
C ASN A 368 1.06 -9.96 32.75
N ALA A 369 0.40 -9.44 31.70
CA ALA A 369 1.08 -9.03 30.48
C ALA A 369 2.10 -7.89 30.73
N ALA A 370 3.33 -8.10 30.28
CA ALA A 370 4.48 -7.23 30.47
C ALA A 370 5.34 -7.24 29.20
N LEU A 371 6.05 -6.16 28.90
CA LEU A 371 6.93 -6.17 27.72
C LEU A 371 8.18 -7.03 27.94
N PRO A 372 8.73 -7.61 26.86
CA PRO A 372 9.99 -8.33 26.92
C PRO A 372 11.17 -7.39 27.19
N ASP A 373 12.16 -7.87 27.95
CA ASP A 373 13.40 -7.12 28.25
C ASP A 373 14.36 -7.02 27.05
N ALA A 374 14.16 -7.85 26.01
CA ALA A 374 15.01 -7.93 24.82
C ALA A 374 14.23 -7.56 23.54
N ASP A 375 14.94 -7.09 22.50
CA ASP A 375 14.35 -6.83 21.18
C ASP A 375 14.03 -8.16 20.46
N VAL A 376 12.77 -8.55 20.58
CA VAL A 376 12.17 -9.74 19.98
C VAL A 376 11.49 -9.46 18.62
N CYS A 377 11.55 -8.23 18.11
CA CYS A 377 10.77 -7.84 16.93
C CYS A 377 11.22 -8.65 15.69
N PRO A 378 10.34 -9.42 15.04
CA PRO A 378 10.74 -10.25 13.90
C PRO A 378 11.09 -9.41 12.68
N LEU A 379 11.85 -10.01 11.77
CA LEU A 379 12.07 -9.48 10.43
C LEU A 379 10.75 -9.41 9.64
N ASP A 380 10.64 -8.42 8.77
CA ASP A 380 9.55 -8.29 7.81
C ASP A 380 9.75 -9.32 6.69
N PRO A 381 8.82 -10.27 6.48
CA PRO A 381 9.04 -11.36 5.52
C PRO A 381 9.09 -10.87 4.07
N VAL A 382 8.31 -9.85 3.70
CA VAL A 382 8.20 -9.36 2.33
C VAL A 382 9.45 -8.57 1.94
N LEU A 383 9.82 -7.57 2.74
CA LEU A 383 10.98 -6.72 2.45
C LEU A 383 12.29 -7.52 2.56
N THR A 384 12.36 -8.47 3.49
CA THR A 384 13.46 -9.43 3.58
C THR A 384 13.56 -10.26 2.29
N ALA A 385 12.45 -10.75 1.73
CA ALA A 385 12.46 -11.53 0.50
C ALA A 385 13.03 -10.75 -0.70
N TYR A 386 12.60 -9.49 -0.91
CA TYR A 386 13.14 -8.65 -1.99
C TYR A 386 14.65 -8.39 -1.87
N LEU A 387 15.17 -8.23 -0.66
CA LEU A 387 16.61 -8.07 -0.42
C LEU A 387 17.37 -9.39 -0.60
N LEU A 388 16.86 -10.49 -0.06
CA LEU A 388 17.44 -11.84 -0.20
C LEU A 388 17.41 -12.34 -1.66
N ALA A 389 16.60 -11.76 -2.53
CA ALA A 389 16.57 -12.07 -3.95
C ALA A 389 17.79 -11.52 -4.72
N LEU A 390 18.46 -10.46 -4.24
CA LEU A 390 19.56 -9.79 -4.97
C LEU A 390 20.64 -10.74 -5.53
N PRO A 391 21.09 -11.81 -4.85
CA PRO A 391 22.10 -12.73 -5.38
C PRO A 391 21.68 -13.43 -6.67
N VAL A 392 20.38 -13.71 -6.90
CA VAL A 392 19.98 -14.40 -8.14
C VAL A 392 20.18 -13.50 -9.36
N PHE A 393 20.04 -12.18 -9.20
CA PHE A 393 20.22 -11.18 -10.24
C PHE A 393 21.70 -10.75 -10.38
N ALA A 394 22.35 -10.41 -9.27
CA ALA A 394 23.68 -9.80 -9.23
C ALA A 394 24.84 -10.80 -9.04
N GLY A 395 24.57 -12.01 -8.55
CA GLY A 395 25.57 -12.90 -7.94
C GLY A 395 25.99 -12.44 -6.53
N GLY A 396 26.78 -13.25 -5.83
CA GLY A 396 27.28 -12.93 -4.49
C GLY A 396 26.39 -13.43 -3.36
N THR A 397 26.33 -12.68 -2.25
CA THR A 397 25.62 -13.05 -1.02
C THR A 397 24.84 -11.89 -0.40
N VAL A 398 23.76 -12.24 0.29
CA VAL A 398 23.03 -11.34 1.20
C VAL A 398 22.86 -12.04 2.54
N ALA A 399 23.17 -11.35 3.63
CA ALA A 399 22.92 -11.75 5.01
C ALA A 399 22.24 -10.59 5.75
N LEU A 400 21.09 -10.89 6.36
CA LEU A 400 20.28 -9.93 7.10
C LEU A 400 20.16 -10.36 8.55
N ALA A 401 20.66 -9.54 9.46
CA ALA A 401 20.66 -9.81 10.90
C ALA A 401 19.31 -9.47 11.53
N GLY A 402 18.83 -10.33 12.43
CA GLY A 402 17.55 -10.21 13.12
C GLY A 402 16.77 -11.52 13.15
N LYS A 403 15.74 -11.59 14.01
CA LYS A 403 14.98 -12.83 14.22
C LYS A 403 14.09 -13.13 13.00
N TRP A 404 14.40 -14.21 12.29
CA TRP A 404 13.53 -14.75 11.24
C TRP A 404 12.48 -15.68 11.86
N GLU A 405 11.20 -15.33 11.73
CA GLU A 405 10.08 -16.09 12.30
C GLU A 405 9.30 -16.80 11.19
N GLY A 406 9.69 -18.04 10.89
CA GLY A 406 9.10 -18.84 9.81
C GLY A 406 7.60 -19.13 9.95
N GLY A 407 7.02 -18.91 11.14
CA GLY A 407 5.59 -19.02 11.38
C GLY A 407 4.76 -17.80 10.94
N LEU A 408 5.38 -16.70 10.49
CA LEU A 408 4.65 -15.57 9.91
C LEU A 408 4.05 -15.95 8.54
N PRO A 409 2.84 -15.48 8.17
CA PRO A 409 2.11 -15.95 6.98
C PRO A 409 2.91 -15.92 5.68
N LEU A 410 3.67 -14.84 5.47
CA LEU A 410 4.44 -14.62 4.24
C LEU A 410 5.89 -15.13 4.31
N ALA A 411 6.36 -15.65 5.46
CA ALA A 411 7.74 -16.12 5.60
C ALA A 411 7.98 -17.42 4.80
N ALA A 412 7.17 -18.45 5.00
CA ALA A 412 7.31 -19.71 4.26
C ALA A 412 7.06 -19.55 2.73
N PRO A 413 6.04 -18.81 2.27
CA PRO A 413 5.89 -18.48 0.84
C PRO A 413 7.09 -17.70 0.26
N ALA A 414 7.64 -16.73 1.00
CA ALA A 414 8.86 -16.03 0.58
C ALA A 414 10.06 -16.97 0.43
N GLU A 415 10.32 -17.84 1.41
CA GLU A 415 11.40 -18.84 1.29
C GLU A 415 11.18 -19.80 0.11
N HIS A 416 9.94 -20.22 -0.13
CA HIS A 416 9.61 -21.10 -1.26
C HIS A 416 9.90 -20.42 -2.60
N LEU A 417 9.48 -19.17 -2.79
CA LEU A 417 9.78 -18.40 -3.99
C LEU A 417 11.29 -18.18 -4.19
N LEU A 418 12.03 -17.84 -3.13
CA LEU A 418 13.49 -17.68 -3.20
C LEU A 418 14.19 -18.99 -3.61
N ARG A 419 13.82 -20.12 -3.01
CA ARG A 419 14.34 -21.45 -3.38
C ARG A 419 13.97 -21.81 -4.82
N ARG A 420 12.72 -21.56 -5.25
CA ARG A 420 12.26 -21.74 -6.65
C ARG A 420 13.05 -20.88 -7.65
N GLY A 421 13.50 -19.69 -7.24
CA GLY A 421 14.42 -18.85 -7.99
C GLY A 421 15.85 -19.38 -8.11
N GLY A 422 16.24 -20.44 -7.38
CA GLY A 422 17.59 -21.00 -7.36
C GLY A 422 18.51 -20.39 -6.31
N LEU A 423 17.95 -19.97 -5.16
CA LEU A 423 18.71 -19.47 -4.02
C LEU A 423 18.76 -20.50 -2.88
N ALA A 424 19.97 -20.72 -2.37
CA ALA A 424 20.18 -21.46 -1.13
C ALA A 424 19.80 -20.56 0.07
N VAL A 425 18.59 -20.75 0.60
CA VAL A 425 18.06 -20.00 1.76
C VAL A 425 18.46 -20.68 3.07
N GLN A 426 19.20 -19.97 3.92
CA GLN A 426 19.64 -20.45 5.24
C GLN A 426 19.17 -19.47 6.32
N ALA A 427 18.16 -19.88 7.08
CA ALA A 427 17.72 -19.18 8.30
C ALA A 427 18.48 -19.71 9.53
N GLY A 428 18.79 -18.81 10.46
CA GLY A 428 19.39 -19.12 11.77
C GLY A 428 18.74 -18.31 12.89
N SER A 429 19.26 -18.44 14.11
CA SER A 429 18.77 -17.72 15.30
C SER A 429 18.82 -16.20 15.14
N ASP A 430 19.90 -15.70 14.54
CA ASP A 430 20.28 -14.28 14.56
C ASP A 430 20.19 -13.61 13.19
N GLY A 431 19.66 -14.30 12.17
CA GLY A 431 19.54 -13.77 10.82
C GLY A 431 19.14 -14.81 9.77
N ILE A 432 18.97 -14.32 8.55
CA ILE A 432 18.71 -15.12 7.34
C ILE A 432 19.65 -14.70 6.22
N ARG A 433 20.14 -15.67 5.45
CA ARG A 433 21.09 -15.43 4.35
C ARG A 433 20.77 -16.23 3.10
N THR A 434 21.14 -15.66 1.95
CA THR A 434 21.01 -16.27 0.63
C THR A 434 22.28 -16.14 -0.20
N ALA A 435 22.50 -17.14 -1.05
CA ALA A 435 23.46 -17.16 -2.14
C ALA A 435 22.82 -17.91 -3.32
N VAL A 436 23.37 -17.74 -4.53
CA VAL A 436 23.00 -18.59 -5.68
C VAL A 436 23.38 -20.03 -5.38
N GLU A 437 22.46 -20.96 -5.63
CA GLU A 437 22.72 -22.38 -5.40
C GLU A 437 23.69 -22.94 -6.44
N SER A 438 24.82 -23.49 -5.97
CA SER A 438 25.94 -23.94 -6.81
C SER A 438 25.59 -25.12 -7.73
N ALA A 439 24.47 -25.81 -7.49
CA ALA A 439 24.09 -27.05 -8.16
C ALA A 439 23.14 -26.85 -9.36
N MET A 440 22.84 -25.62 -9.78
CA MET A 440 21.90 -25.35 -10.88
C MET A 440 22.43 -25.62 -12.31
N GLU A 441 23.57 -26.31 -12.45
CA GLU A 441 24.04 -26.91 -13.71
C GLU A 441 23.25 -28.18 -14.05
N GLY A 442 21.92 -28.06 -14.15
CA GLY A 442 21.04 -29.22 -14.30
C GLY A 442 19.59 -28.95 -13.95
N ALA A 443 19.04 -27.80 -14.35
CA ALA A 443 17.60 -27.57 -14.25
C ALA A 443 16.86 -28.58 -15.16
N GLY A 444 16.36 -29.67 -14.56
CA GLY A 444 15.57 -30.71 -15.23
C GLY A 444 14.17 -30.21 -15.61
N GLU A 445 13.22 -31.13 -15.84
CA GLU A 445 11.86 -30.78 -16.29
C GLU A 445 11.15 -29.78 -15.36
N GLU A 446 11.35 -29.89 -14.04
CA GLU A 446 10.84 -28.92 -13.05
C GLU A 446 11.33 -27.49 -13.31
N GLY A 447 12.52 -27.32 -13.91
CA GLY A 447 13.07 -26.01 -14.26
C GLY A 447 12.32 -25.30 -15.38
N ASN A 448 11.58 -26.04 -16.22
CA ASN A 448 10.79 -25.48 -17.33
C ASN A 448 9.31 -25.27 -16.96
N ALA A 449 8.85 -25.77 -15.81
CA ALA A 449 7.48 -25.56 -15.34
C ALA A 449 7.22 -24.08 -14.99
N PRO A 450 6.00 -23.55 -15.23
CA PRO A 450 5.64 -22.18 -14.86
C PRO A 450 5.87 -21.93 -13.36
N PHE A 451 6.14 -20.68 -13.00
CA PHE A 451 6.02 -20.25 -11.61
C PHE A 451 4.53 -20.28 -11.23
N ASP A 452 4.14 -21.14 -10.31
CA ASP A 452 2.78 -21.12 -9.76
C ASP A 452 2.68 -20.03 -8.69
N LEU A 453 2.01 -18.92 -9.04
CA LEU A 453 1.70 -17.82 -8.13
C LEU A 453 0.20 -17.81 -7.80
N SER A 454 -0.58 -18.82 -8.20
CA SER A 454 -2.06 -18.82 -8.07
C SER A 454 -2.54 -18.72 -6.62
N GLN A 455 -1.74 -19.26 -5.68
CA GLN A 455 -1.97 -19.21 -4.23
C GLN A 455 -1.04 -18.21 -3.51
N THR A 456 -0.30 -17.36 -4.24
CA THR A 456 0.63 -16.39 -3.66
C THR A 456 -0.10 -15.10 -3.31
N GLU A 457 0.06 -14.63 -2.08
CA GLU A 457 -0.48 -13.33 -1.64
C GLU A 457 0.21 -12.16 -2.35
N GLU A 458 -0.55 -11.10 -2.67
CA GLU A 458 -0.14 -10.01 -3.58
C GLU A 458 1.25 -9.42 -3.33
N PRO A 459 1.71 -9.14 -2.08
CA PRO A 459 3.02 -8.51 -1.86
C PRO A 459 4.23 -9.33 -2.39
N LEU A 460 4.06 -10.65 -2.54
CA LEU A 460 5.09 -11.56 -3.06
C LEU A 460 4.91 -11.90 -4.55
N VAL A 461 3.76 -11.57 -5.17
CA VAL A 461 3.52 -11.85 -6.59
C VAL A 461 4.53 -11.11 -7.49
N PRO A 462 4.85 -9.82 -7.31
CA PRO A 462 5.84 -9.14 -8.14
C PRO A 462 7.25 -9.75 -8.03
N LEU A 463 7.63 -10.23 -6.84
CA LEU A 463 8.87 -10.99 -6.66
C LEU A 463 8.86 -12.28 -7.49
N GLY A 464 7.77 -13.05 -7.43
CA GLY A 464 7.58 -14.25 -8.27
C GLY A 464 7.70 -13.95 -9.77
N LEU A 465 7.08 -12.86 -10.23
CA LEU A 465 7.16 -12.43 -11.64
C LEU A 465 8.60 -12.06 -12.04
N ALA A 466 9.34 -11.35 -11.18
CA ALA A 466 10.74 -11.00 -11.41
C ALA A 466 11.66 -12.23 -11.43
N LEU A 467 11.43 -13.22 -10.56
CA LEU A 467 12.17 -14.48 -10.56
C LEU A 467 11.92 -15.30 -11.83
N ALA A 468 10.69 -15.33 -12.34
CA ALA A 468 10.35 -15.95 -13.62
C ALA A 468 11.03 -15.25 -14.81
N ALA A 469 11.04 -13.90 -14.83
CA ALA A 469 11.80 -13.12 -15.82
C ALA A 469 13.29 -13.45 -15.79
N ARG A 470 13.90 -13.49 -14.59
CA ARG A 470 15.31 -13.85 -14.41
C ARG A 470 15.62 -15.26 -14.92
N GLN A 471 14.73 -16.22 -14.70
CA GLN A 471 14.89 -17.58 -15.20
C GLN A 471 14.88 -17.62 -16.74
N ALA A 472 13.91 -16.97 -17.37
CA ALA A 472 13.81 -16.86 -18.84
C ALA A 472 15.04 -16.17 -19.45
N TRP A 473 15.51 -15.07 -18.84
CA TRP A 473 16.71 -14.35 -19.24
C TRP A 473 17.97 -15.22 -19.13
N ARG A 474 18.14 -15.92 -18.00
CA ARG A 474 19.31 -16.79 -17.74
C ARG A 474 19.37 -17.96 -18.71
N LEU A 475 18.24 -18.60 -18.97
CA LEU A 475 18.14 -19.74 -19.90
C LEU A 475 18.17 -19.32 -21.37
N LYS A 476 17.92 -18.04 -21.68
CA LYS A 476 17.76 -17.50 -23.05
C LYS A 476 16.71 -18.28 -23.86
N LYS A 477 15.63 -18.67 -23.20
CA LYS A 477 14.54 -19.47 -23.75
C LYS A 477 13.21 -18.80 -23.46
N GLU A 478 12.23 -19.11 -24.31
CA GLU A 478 10.83 -18.84 -24.02
C GLU A 478 10.40 -19.73 -22.86
N MET A 479 9.77 -19.14 -21.85
CA MET A 479 9.28 -19.84 -20.65
C MET A 479 7.76 -19.71 -20.57
N PRO A 480 7.03 -20.69 -20.03
CA PRO A 480 5.61 -20.50 -19.71
C PRO A 480 5.41 -19.28 -18.80
N LEU A 481 4.35 -18.50 -19.04
CA LEU A 481 3.94 -17.44 -18.12
C LEU A 481 3.66 -18.02 -16.72
N PRO A 482 3.95 -17.27 -15.64
CA PRO A 482 3.50 -17.66 -14.30
C PRO A 482 1.97 -17.78 -14.22
N LEU A 483 1.50 -18.74 -13.43
CA LEU A 483 0.08 -18.87 -13.10
C LEU A 483 -0.26 -17.76 -12.10
N LEU A 484 -1.11 -16.81 -12.47
CA LEU A 484 -1.43 -15.65 -11.64
C LEU A 484 -2.55 -15.97 -10.62
N PRO A 485 -2.60 -15.29 -9.46
CA PRO A 485 -3.78 -15.34 -8.59
C PRO A 485 -5.00 -14.71 -9.28
N GLU A 486 -6.20 -15.23 -9.01
CA GLU A 486 -7.47 -14.73 -9.59
C GLU A 486 -7.74 -13.24 -9.30
N SER A 487 -7.12 -12.69 -8.25
CA SER A 487 -7.25 -11.29 -7.85
C SER A 487 -6.39 -10.31 -8.67
N LEU A 488 -5.42 -10.80 -9.44
CA LEU A 488 -4.51 -9.97 -10.23
C LEU A 488 -4.99 -9.88 -11.69
N ASP A 489 -5.20 -8.65 -12.16
CA ASP A 489 -5.42 -8.37 -13.59
C ASP A 489 -4.16 -8.75 -14.40
N PRO A 490 -4.26 -9.70 -15.36
CA PRO A 490 -3.13 -10.11 -16.19
C PRO A 490 -2.46 -8.95 -16.94
N ALA A 491 -3.20 -7.89 -17.29
CA ALA A 491 -2.65 -6.73 -17.98
C ALA A 491 -1.58 -5.99 -17.15
N VAL A 492 -1.63 -6.09 -15.81
CA VAL A 492 -0.61 -5.51 -14.92
C VAL A 492 0.69 -6.31 -15.00
N ALA A 493 0.61 -7.65 -15.03
CA ALA A 493 1.77 -8.53 -15.20
C ALA A 493 2.39 -8.42 -16.60
N GLU A 494 1.56 -8.37 -17.66
CA GLU A 494 2.03 -8.12 -19.03
C GLU A 494 2.69 -6.74 -19.16
N GLY A 495 2.10 -5.72 -18.54
CA GLY A 495 2.67 -4.37 -18.49
C GLY A 495 4.03 -4.33 -17.80
N PHE A 496 4.18 -5.03 -16.67
CA PHE A 496 5.46 -5.20 -15.98
C PHE A 496 6.50 -5.88 -16.87
N TYR A 497 6.16 -7.02 -17.49
CA TYR A 497 7.08 -7.76 -18.36
C TYR A 497 7.53 -6.95 -19.58
N THR A 498 6.60 -6.25 -20.22
CA THR A 498 6.87 -5.39 -21.39
C THR A 498 7.93 -4.33 -21.05
N HIS A 499 7.80 -3.65 -19.90
CA HIS A 499 8.75 -2.62 -19.47
C HIS A 499 10.07 -3.23 -18.95
N ALA A 500 10.02 -4.42 -18.36
CA ALA A 500 11.20 -5.21 -17.98
C ALA A 500 11.97 -5.80 -19.19
N GLY A 501 11.46 -5.68 -20.42
CA GLY A 501 12.13 -6.11 -21.64
C GLY A 501 11.80 -7.53 -22.11
N PHE A 502 10.61 -8.02 -21.77
CA PHE A 502 10.09 -9.30 -22.22
C PHE A 502 8.84 -9.09 -23.06
N GLY A 503 8.65 -9.91 -24.09
CA GLY A 503 7.39 -10.03 -24.80
C GLY A 503 6.51 -11.07 -24.13
N VAL A 504 5.20 -10.90 -24.26
CA VAL A 504 4.22 -11.94 -23.93
C VAL A 504 3.57 -12.38 -25.23
N ARG A 505 3.61 -13.69 -25.52
CA ARG A 505 3.09 -14.26 -26.77
C ARG A 505 2.62 -15.69 -26.52
N ASP A 506 1.41 -16.03 -26.97
CA ASP A 506 0.90 -17.42 -26.99
C ASP A 506 1.01 -18.15 -25.63
N GLY A 507 0.88 -17.42 -24.51
CA GLY A 507 1.04 -17.96 -23.15
C GLY A 507 2.49 -18.08 -22.65
N MET A 508 3.46 -17.59 -23.43
CA MET A 508 4.89 -17.67 -23.16
C MET A 508 5.50 -16.28 -22.89
N LEU A 509 6.46 -16.24 -21.97
CA LEU A 509 7.36 -15.14 -21.68
C LEU A 509 8.60 -15.25 -22.58
N VAL A 510 8.78 -14.27 -23.47
CA VAL A 510 9.82 -14.25 -24.49
C VAL A 510 10.85 -13.16 -24.16
N PRO A 511 12.13 -13.49 -23.86
CA PRO A 511 13.17 -12.49 -23.65
C PRO A 511 13.37 -11.66 -24.93
N GLN A 512 13.16 -10.33 -24.89
CA GLN A 512 13.40 -9.50 -26.07
C GLN A 512 14.89 -9.11 -26.15
N PRO A 513 15.58 -9.37 -27.28
CA PRO A 513 16.89 -8.79 -27.49
C PRO A 513 16.76 -7.26 -27.55
N VAL A 514 17.65 -6.55 -26.85
CA VAL A 514 17.72 -5.09 -26.93
C VAL A 514 18.12 -4.71 -28.35
N ALA A 515 17.15 -4.26 -29.15
CA ALA A 515 17.39 -3.88 -30.53
C ALA A 515 18.38 -2.72 -30.59
N ALA A 516 19.56 -2.96 -31.18
CA ALA A 516 20.47 -1.90 -31.57
C ALA A 516 19.73 -1.00 -32.57
N GLY A 517 19.60 0.29 -32.24
CA GLY A 517 18.64 1.18 -32.87
C GLY A 517 18.87 1.38 -34.38
N GLN A 518 18.14 0.63 -35.21
CA GLN A 518 17.93 0.98 -36.61
C GLN A 518 16.81 2.01 -36.69
N GLY A 519 17.17 3.29 -36.51
CA GLY A 519 16.25 4.40 -36.76
C GLY A 519 15.80 4.38 -38.21
N GLN A 520 14.48 4.29 -38.44
CA GLN A 520 13.89 4.42 -39.76
C GLN A 520 14.20 5.83 -40.32
N ARG A 521 15.16 5.91 -41.24
CA ARG A 521 15.40 7.13 -42.02
C ARG A 521 14.26 7.34 -43.01
N SER A 522 13.25 8.10 -42.60
CA SER A 522 12.36 8.79 -43.54
C SER A 522 13.19 9.79 -44.35
N ALA A 523 13.52 9.43 -45.59
CA ALA A 523 14.33 10.26 -46.46
C ALA A 523 13.51 11.45 -47.00
N GLN A 524 13.87 12.67 -46.58
CA GLN A 524 13.62 13.89 -47.35
C GLN A 524 14.94 14.63 -47.51
N ALA A 525 15.43 14.65 -48.74
CA ALA A 525 16.63 15.38 -49.12
C ALA A 525 16.26 16.73 -49.74
N SER A 526 16.99 17.79 -49.38
CA SER A 526 17.19 18.99 -50.18
C SER A 526 18.51 19.67 -49.76
N PRO A 527 19.19 20.41 -50.65
CA PRO A 527 20.65 20.56 -50.58
C PRO A 527 21.13 21.99 -50.29
N SER A 528 22.47 22.20 -50.38
CA SER A 528 23.23 23.48 -50.34
C SER A 528 23.20 24.23 -48.98
N ASP A 529 24.31 24.74 -48.43
CA ASP A 529 25.44 25.41 -49.09
C ASP A 529 26.81 25.16 -48.44
N GLU A 530 27.87 25.33 -49.23
CA GLU A 530 29.26 25.39 -48.78
C GLU A 530 29.71 26.84 -48.48
N ARG A 531 30.47 27.08 -47.39
CA ARG A 531 31.61 28.02 -47.42
C ARG A 531 32.54 27.97 -46.18
N SER A 532 33.75 27.47 -46.43
CA SER A 532 35.08 27.93 -45.95
C SER A 532 35.20 28.93 -44.78
N GLY A 533 36.10 28.67 -43.81
CA GLY A 533 36.52 29.71 -42.85
C GLY A 533 37.56 29.41 -41.75
N GLN A 534 38.82 29.08 -42.11
CA GLN A 534 40.06 29.43 -41.37
C GLN A 534 40.34 28.88 -39.93
N ALA A 535 41.62 29.01 -39.54
CA ALA A 535 42.25 28.54 -38.30
C ALA A 535 43.40 29.53 -37.89
N SER A 536 44.10 29.45 -36.75
CA SER A 536 44.24 28.29 -35.85
C SER A 536 44.16 28.57 -34.33
N PRO A 537 45.22 28.98 -33.58
CA PRO A 537 45.47 28.24 -32.33
C PRO A 537 45.65 29.06 -31.04
N GLN A 538 45.55 28.36 -29.90
CA GLN A 538 46.32 28.48 -28.63
C GLN A 538 45.41 28.19 -27.42
N GLY A 539 45.91 27.40 -26.46
CA GLY A 539 45.17 27.10 -25.22
C GLY A 539 45.49 25.73 -24.61
N GLU A 540 46.73 25.52 -24.17
CA GLU A 540 47.10 24.32 -23.40
C GLU A 540 46.36 24.30 -22.06
N ARG A 541 45.57 23.24 -21.81
CA ARG A 541 45.22 22.76 -20.45
C ARG A 541 44.64 21.34 -20.52
N SER A 542 45.54 20.37 -20.59
CA SER A 542 45.23 18.95 -20.54
C SER A 542 44.97 18.48 -19.10
N GLY A 543 44.09 17.48 -18.95
CA GLY A 543 44.06 16.62 -17.75
C GLY A 543 42.93 16.85 -16.73
N GLN A 544 41.66 16.76 -17.13
CA GLN A 544 40.56 16.26 -16.25
C GLN A 544 39.20 16.00 -16.94
N ALA A 545 38.95 16.52 -18.14
CA ALA A 545 37.61 16.46 -18.78
C ALA A 545 37.22 15.10 -19.41
N SER A 546 38.17 14.21 -19.69
CA SER A 546 37.94 13.04 -20.58
C SER A 546 37.04 11.95 -20.00
N LEU A 547 36.84 11.88 -18.68
CA LEU A 547 36.04 10.82 -18.02
C LEU A 547 34.54 11.15 -17.88
N GLN A 548 34.11 12.36 -18.21
CA GLN A 548 32.68 12.75 -18.22
C GLN A 548 32.06 12.72 -19.63
N GLY A 549 32.85 12.92 -20.68
CA GLY A 549 32.39 12.82 -22.07
C GLY A 549 31.92 11.41 -22.42
N GLU A 550 32.68 10.38 -22.03
CA GLU A 550 32.39 8.98 -22.40
C GLU A 550 31.13 8.44 -21.74
N ARG A 551 30.86 8.80 -20.48
CA ARG A 551 29.58 8.48 -19.81
C ARG A 551 28.37 9.15 -20.44
N SER A 552 28.57 10.33 -21.05
CA SER A 552 27.49 11.10 -21.69
C SER A 552 27.20 10.60 -23.11
N ALA A 553 28.23 10.16 -23.84
CA ALA A 553 28.10 9.60 -25.19
C ALA A 553 27.48 8.20 -25.21
N GLN A 554 27.69 7.38 -24.15
CA GLN A 554 27.01 6.08 -24.04
C GLN A 554 25.50 6.17 -23.78
N ALA A 555 25.02 7.30 -23.25
CA ALA A 555 23.61 7.50 -22.93
C ALA A 555 22.72 7.90 -24.13
N SER A 556 23.32 8.23 -25.28
CA SER A 556 22.62 8.92 -26.39
C SER A 556 22.32 8.07 -27.63
N LEU A 557 22.54 6.74 -27.59
CA LEU A 557 22.40 5.83 -28.75
C LEU A 557 21.67 4.51 -28.46
N GLN A 558 20.81 4.44 -27.43
CA GLN A 558 20.04 3.24 -27.09
C GLN A 558 18.57 3.61 -26.96
N GLY A 559 17.68 2.85 -27.62
CA GLY A 559 16.27 3.20 -27.76
C GLY A 559 15.58 3.45 -26.42
N GLU A 560 14.98 4.63 -26.25
CA GLU A 560 14.34 5.02 -24.99
C GLU A 560 13.12 4.14 -24.70
N ARG A 561 13.22 3.27 -23.69
CA ARG A 561 12.04 2.64 -23.09
C ARG A 561 11.25 3.70 -22.31
N SER A 562 9.92 3.68 -22.46
CA SER A 562 9.02 4.52 -21.68
C SER A 562 9.19 4.27 -20.18
N ALA A 563 9.03 5.32 -19.37
CA ALA A 563 9.03 5.18 -17.93
C ALA A 563 7.79 4.42 -17.47
N TRP A 564 7.99 3.36 -16.70
CA TRP A 564 6.91 2.58 -16.12
C TRP A 564 6.41 3.22 -14.82
N THR A 565 5.10 3.21 -14.58
CA THR A 565 4.50 3.64 -13.31
C THR A 565 4.15 2.39 -12.51
N SER A 566 4.84 2.16 -11.40
CA SER A 566 4.60 1.00 -10.56
C SER A 566 3.26 1.11 -9.81
N PRO A 567 2.41 0.07 -9.80
CA PRO A 567 1.17 0.05 -9.01
C PRO A 567 1.39 0.20 -7.50
N SER A 568 2.43 -0.45 -6.97
CA SER A 568 2.75 -0.47 -5.54
C SER A 568 4.27 -0.36 -5.27
N PRO A 569 4.70 -0.28 -4.00
CA PRO A 569 6.09 -0.44 -3.57
C PRO A 569 6.74 -1.76 -4.01
N GLU A 570 6.05 -2.88 -3.83
CA GLU A 570 6.48 -4.25 -4.13
C GLU A 570 6.78 -4.44 -5.61
N TRP A 571 5.87 -3.97 -6.46
CA TRP A 571 6.06 -3.89 -7.90
C TRP A 571 7.31 -3.05 -8.30
N ALA A 572 7.63 -2.00 -7.55
CA ALA A 572 8.81 -1.17 -7.81
C ALA A 572 10.11 -1.85 -7.36
N PHE A 573 10.08 -2.64 -6.27
CA PHE A 573 11.21 -3.49 -5.87
C PHE A 573 11.48 -4.57 -6.91
N ALA A 574 10.45 -5.30 -7.37
CA ALA A 574 10.55 -6.29 -8.43
C ALA A 574 11.13 -5.71 -9.73
N TYR A 575 10.67 -4.52 -10.12
CA TYR A 575 11.13 -3.83 -11.32
C TYR A 575 12.59 -3.35 -11.20
N ALA A 576 13.02 -2.95 -10.00
CA ALA A 576 14.42 -2.64 -9.70
C ALA A 576 15.33 -3.89 -9.77
N LEU A 577 14.85 -5.08 -9.36
CA LEU A 577 15.59 -6.33 -9.54
C LEU A 577 15.77 -6.68 -11.04
N CYS A 578 14.75 -6.49 -11.86
CA CYS A 578 14.83 -6.76 -13.31
C CYS A 578 15.82 -5.84 -14.06
N ALA A 579 16.17 -4.67 -13.50
CA ALA A 579 17.15 -3.75 -14.11
C ALA A 579 18.60 -4.26 -14.12
N TYR A 580 18.90 -5.36 -13.43
CA TYR A 580 20.17 -6.07 -13.58
C TYR A 580 20.26 -6.76 -14.96
N ASP A 581 19.15 -7.30 -15.42
CA ASP A 581 19.00 -8.08 -16.66
C ASP A 581 18.81 -7.19 -17.90
N SER A 582 18.02 -6.12 -17.73
CA SER A 582 17.59 -5.20 -18.79
C SER A 582 18.15 -3.78 -18.58
N PRO A 583 19.00 -3.24 -19.49
CA PRO A 583 19.48 -1.87 -19.40
C PRO A 583 18.37 -0.85 -19.70
N ASN A 584 18.59 0.40 -19.29
CA ASN A 584 17.74 1.58 -19.59
C ASN A 584 16.29 1.48 -19.11
N MET A 585 16.04 0.70 -18.05
CA MET A 585 14.73 0.66 -17.39
C MET A 585 14.52 1.95 -16.59
N ARG A 586 13.33 2.55 -16.73
CA ARG A 586 12.97 3.83 -16.11
C ARG A 586 11.70 3.68 -15.28
N LEU A 587 11.68 4.31 -14.11
CA LEU A 587 10.55 4.30 -13.16
C LEU A 587 10.01 5.73 -12.99
N ALA A 588 8.72 5.94 -13.24
CA ALA A 588 8.06 7.24 -13.21
C ALA A 588 7.75 7.73 -11.78
N ASN A 589 7.48 6.81 -10.86
CA ASN A 589 7.05 7.10 -9.49
C ASN A 589 8.01 6.53 -8.41
N PRO A 590 9.32 6.84 -8.45
CA PRO A 590 10.32 6.25 -7.54
C PRO A 590 10.03 6.48 -6.05
N THR A 591 9.23 7.50 -5.69
CA THR A 591 8.87 7.75 -4.30
C THR A 591 7.92 6.71 -3.70
N VAL A 592 7.28 5.85 -4.51
CA VAL A 592 6.31 4.86 -4.03
C VAL A 592 6.91 3.91 -2.97
N VAL A 593 8.15 3.47 -3.17
CA VAL A 593 8.86 2.55 -2.26
C VAL A 593 9.03 3.08 -0.84
N ALA A 594 9.03 4.41 -0.66
CA ALA A 594 9.27 5.02 0.64
C ALA A 594 8.15 4.74 1.66
N SER A 595 6.96 4.36 1.19
CA SER A 595 5.86 3.93 2.05
C SER A 595 6.14 2.62 2.81
N LEU A 596 7.01 1.74 2.28
CA LEU A 596 7.48 0.54 2.98
C LEU A 596 8.92 0.69 3.48
N MET A 597 9.84 1.13 2.62
CA MET A 597 11.27 1.23 2.93
C MET A 597 11.82 2.60 2.47
N PRO A 598 11.76 3.65 3.31
CA PRO A 598 12.30 4.99 3.01
C PRO A 598 13.77 5.01 2.57
N SER A 599 14.56 4.03 3.03
CA SER A 599 15.99 3.89 2.74
C SER A 599 16.31 3.09 1.46
N PHE A 600 15.31 2.56 0.74
CA PHE A 600 15.53 1.61 -0.36
C PHE A 600 16.50 2.13 -1.44
N TRP A 601 16.29 3.35 -1.96
CA TRP A 601 17.19 3.89 -2.99
C TRP A 601 18.59 4.20 -2.47
N ALA A 602 18.76 4.45 -1.17
CA ALA A 602 20.08 4.58 -0.58
C ALA A 602 20.80 3.23 -0.53
N LEU A 603 20.07 2.15 -0.18
CA LEU A 603 20.58 0.77 -0.25
C LEU A 603 20.95 0.39 -1.69
N TYR A 604 20.00 0.53 -2.62
CA TYR A 604 20.14 0.12 -4.01
C TYR A 604 21.32 0.80 -4.72
N ASN A 605 21.49 2.11 -4.52
CA ASN A 605 22.61 2.87 -5.10
C ASN A 605 23.95 2.62 -4.41
N ALA A 606 23.96 2.01 -3.22
CA ALA A 606 25.16 1.65 -2.47
C ALA A 606 25.68 0.23 -2.79
N LEU A 607 24.93 -0.57 -3.56
CA LEU A 607 25.36 -1.91 -3.97
C LEU A 607 26.64 -1.85 -4.84
N PRO A 608 27.60 -2.78 -4.67
CA PRO A 608 27.43 -4.11 -4.08
C PRO A 608 27.56 -4.20 -2.55
N ASP A 609 28.17 -3.22 -1.89
CA ASP A 609 28.43 -3.22 -0.44
C ASP A 609 27.81 -1.96 0.21
N PRO A 610 26.59 -2.06 0.75
CA PRO A 610 25.90 -0.93 1.36
C PRO A 610 26.36 -0.61 2.79
N SER A 611 27.31 -1.36 3.37
CA SER A 611 27.71 -1.20 4.77
C SER A 611 28.54 0.05 5.05
N GLU A 612 29.25 0.56 4.03
CA GLU A 612 30.12 1.74 4.13
C GLU A 612 29.38 3.09 4.01
N VAL A 613 28.15 3.09 3.47
CA VAL A 613 27.46 4.34 3.10
C VAL A 613 26.81 5.01 4.30
N LYS A 614 27.48 6.05 4.79
CA LYS A 614 26.90 7.05 5.70
C LYS A 614 25.84 7.87 4.97
N LYS A 615 24.72 8.17 5.64
CA LYS A 615 23.67 9.08 5.14
C LYS A 615 24.29 10.40 4.65
N ALA A 616 23.83 10.90 3.49
CA ALA A 616 24.23 12.20 2.98
C ALA A 616 23.93 13.31 4.02
N PRO A 617 24.80 14.33 4.15
CA PRO A 617 24.64 15.35 5.19
C PRO A 617 23.29 16.04 5.08
N GLU A 618 22.68 16.32 6.23
CA GLU A 618 21.43 17.09 6.27
C GLU A 618 21.67 18.45 5.59
N LYS A 619 20.78 18.82 4.67
CA LYS A 619 20.80 20.17 4.11
C LYS A 619 20.52 21.12 5.27
N GLU A 620 21.53 21.88 5.67
CA GLU A 620 21.40 22.93 6.68
C GLU A 620 20.14 23.76 6.36
N GLU A 621 19.17 23.75 7.26
CA GLU A 621 18.11 24.74 7.22
C GLU A 621 18.78 26.10 7.32
N LYS A 622 18.78 26.86 6.21
CA LYS A 622 19.27 28.23 6.19
C LYS A 622 18.51 29.02 7.25
N GLN A 623 19.16 29.22 8.40
CA GLN A 623 18.61 29.99 9.51
C GLN A 623 18.11 31.32 8.95
N ARG A 624 16.79 31.52 9.02
CA ARG A 624 16.17 32.79 8.66
C ARG A 624 16.68 33.82 9.66
N ARG A 625 17.67 34.62 9.26
CA ARG A 625 18.21 35.74 10.05
C ARG A 625 17.04 36.61 10.51
N ARG A 626 16.73 36.57 11.82
CA ARG A 626 15.81 37.52 12.44
C ARG A 626 16.39 38.91 12.25
N ILE A 627 15.73 39.73 11.44
CA ILE A 627 15.98 41.17 11.43
C ILE A 627 15.50 41.68 12.79
N ARG A 628 16.43 42.18 13.61
CA ARG A 628 16.08 43.02 14.76
C ARG A 628 15.69 44.38 14.22
N THR A 629 14.40 44.72 14.27
CA THR A 629 13.99 46.12 14.22
C THR A 629 14.52 46.77 15.51
N GLN A 630 15.40 47.76 15.38
CA GLN A 630 15.68 48.67 16.49
C GLN A 630 14.53 49.65 16.60
N GLU A 631 14.07 49.89 17.82
CA GLU A 631 13.11 50.95 18.13
C GLU A 631 13.80 52.31 17.98
N PHE A 632 13.05 53.27 17.42
CA PHE A 632 13.26 54.71 17.48
C PHE A 632 11.89 55.35 17.72
#